data_AF-A0A2G9U9V3-F1
#
_entry.id   AF-A0A2G9U9V3-F1
#
_cell.length_a   1.000
_cell.length_b   1.000
_cell.length_c   1.000
_cell.angle_alpha   90.00
_cell.angle_beta   90.00
_cell.angle_gamma   90.00
#
_symmetry.space_group_name_H-M   'P 1'
#
loop_
_entity.id
_entity.type
_entity.pdbx_description
1 polymer ?
#
loop_
_entity_poly.entity_id
_entity_poly.type
_entity_poly.pdbx_seq_one_letter_code
_entity_poly.pdbx_strand_id
1 'polypeptide(L)'
;MFCTQLAHRIQNFLDTAVGSLGFCPISSVYDMAHRIGQIHFYRGVNFGADNWLVFKRVAVDQVTTGFSDTNSDPLQNGMTKTDEAMPNLYSDENCLARLGWNKLMTVIVREMKRGFLEEAMRNCKEEDNNVLFSG
;
A
#
# COMPACT_ATOMS: atom_id res chain seq x y z
N MET A 1 -9.48 -10.60 -16.90
CA MET A 1 -8.72 -11.62 -16.13
C MET A 1 -7.39 -11.11 -15.57
N PHE A 2 -6.73 -10.11 -16.18
CA PHE A 2 -5.46 -9.55 -15.68
C PHE A 2 -5.60 -8.65 -14.42
N CYS A 3 -6.66 -7.86 -14.29
CA CYS A 3 -6.85 -6.99 -13.11
C CYS A 3 -7.07 -7.75 -11.80
N THR A 4 -7.78 -8.87 -11.83
CA THR A 4 -8.05 -9.68 -10.62
C THR A 4 -6.77 -10.32 -10.08
N GLN A 5 -5.87 -10.80 -10.94
CA GLN A 5 -4.58 -11.34 -10.50
C GLN A 5 -3.67 -10.27 -9.88
N LEU A 6 -3.68 -9.04 -10.39
CA LEU A 6 -2.93 -7.94 -9.81
C LEU A 6 -3.50 -7.51 -8.45
N ALA A 7 -4.83 -7.45 -8.35
CA ALA A 7 -5.54 -7.15 -7.10
C ALA A 7 -5.21 -8.17 -5.99
N HIS A 8 -5.21 -9.47 -6.30
CA HIS A 8 -4.83 -10.50 -5.32
C HIS A 8 -3.37 -10.38 -4.88
N ARG A 9 -2.46 -10.01 -5.79
CA ARG A 9 -1.03 -9.85 -5.43
C ARG A 9 -0.80 -8.69 -4.48
N ILE A 10 -1.47 -7.55 -4.71
CA ILE A 10 -1.33 -6.40 -3.83
C ILE A 10 -2.00 -6.64 -2.48
N GLN A 11 -3.14 -7.34 -2.47
CA GLN A 11 -3.81 -7.76 -1.25
C GLN A 11 -2.92 -8.68 -0.41
N ASN A 12 -2.38 -9.76 -0.99
CA ASN A 12 -1.49 -10.68 -0.26
C ASN A 12 -0.26 -9.98 0.32
N PHE A 13 0.31 -9.01 -0.41
CA PHE A 13 1.41 -8.20 0.10
C PHE A 13 0.98 -7.36 1.30
N LEU A 14 -0.16 -6.65 1.21
CA LEU A 14 -0.66 -5.82 2.30
C LEU A 14 -1.04 -6.66 3.52
N ASP A 15 -1.68 -7.82 3.32
CA ASP A 15 -2.02 -8.76 4.40
C ASP A 15 -0.76 -9.25 5.12
N THR A 16 0.29 -9.59 4.37
CA THR A 16 1.58 -10.00 4.95
C THR A 16 2.27 -8.84 5.67
N ALA A 17 2.27 -7.65 5.06
CA ALA A 17 2.90 -6.46 5.62
C ALA A 17 2.25 -6.05 6.95
N VAL A 18 0.91 -6.08 7.02
CA VAL A 18 0.14 -5.73 8.21
C VAL A 18 0.20 -6.85 9.25
N GLY A 19 0.03 -8.11 8.83
CA GLY A 19 0.07 -9.27 9.73
C GLY A 19 1.44 -9.51 10.39
N SER A 20 2.51 -8.97 9.83
CA SER A 20 3.85 -9.02 10.43
C SER A 20 4.15 -7.88 11.40
N LEU A 21 3.32 -6.83 11.45
CA LEU A 21 3.50 -5.72 12.39
C LEU A 21 3.35 -6.23 13.84
N GLY A 22 4.33 -5.90 14.69
CA GLY A 22 4.36 -6.32 16.09
C GLY A 22 4.95 -7.71 16.33
N PHE A 23 5.17 -8.51 15.28
CA PHE A 23 5.79 -9.84 15.35
C PHE A 23 7.17 -9.89 14.70
N CYS A 24 7.37 -9.12 13.63
CA CYS A 24 8.63 -9.00 12.91
C CYS A 24 9.14 -7.54 12.93
N PRO A 25 10.45 -7.32 12.77
CA PRO A 25 10.99 -5.98 12.55
C PRO A 25 10.33 -5.33 11.33
N ILE A 26 9.97 -4.05 11.46
CA ILE A 26 9.35 -3.28 10.36
C ILE A 26 10.24 -3.23 9.10
N SER A 27 11.55 -3.36 9.26
CA SER A 27 12.51 -3.46 8.16
C SER A 27 12.20 -4.60 7.19
N SER A 28 11.63 -5.72 7.67
CA SER A 28 11.22 -6.82 6.78
C SER A 28 10.13 -6.39 5.79
N VAL A 29 9.20 -5.52 6.21
CA VAL A 29 8.19 -4.93 5.31
C VAL A 29 8.85 -4.02 4.27
N TYR A 30 9.89 -3.29 4.68
CA TYR A 30 10.63 -2.39 3.80
C TYR A 30 11.41 -3.17 2.74
N ASP A 31 12.06 -4.26 3.13
CA ASP A 31 12.79 -5.15 2.21
C ASP A 31 11.84 -5.81 1.19
N MET A 32 10.65 -6.24 1.63
CA MET A 32 9.62 -6.76 0.72
C MET A 32 9.15 -5.70 -0.28
N ALA A 33 8.85 -4.48 0.19
CA ALA A 33 8.44 -3.38 -0.67
C ALA A 33 9.54 -3.00 -1.68
N HIS A 34 10.79 -2.95 -1.22
CA HIS A 34 11.96 -2.73 -2.09
C HIS A 34 12.08 -3.81 -3.17
N ARG A 35 11.92 -5.09 -2.81
CA ARG A 35 11.92 -6.21 -3.77
C ARG A 35 10.80 -6.11 -4.81
N ILE A 36 9.61 -5.65 -4.42
CA ILE A 36 8.52 -5.39 -5.36
C ILE A 36 8.91 -4.30 -6.37
N GLY A 37 9.63 -3.26 -5.92
CA GLY A 37 10.20 -2.24 -6.80
C GLY A 37 11.13 -2.81 -7.87
N GLN A 38 12.06 -3.69 -7.48
CA GLN A 38 12.96 -4.38 -8.40
C GLN A 38 12.21 -5.25 -9.41
N ILE A 39 11.18 -5.98 -8.96
CA ILE A 39 10.34 -6.81 -9.84
C ILE A 39 9.61 -5.96 -10.89
N HIS A 40 9.12 -4.76 -10.53
CA HIS A 40 8.50 -3.86 -11.49
C HIS A 40 9.46 -3.44 -12.60
N PHE A 41 10.73 -3.16 -12.25
CA PHE A 41 11.77 -2.85 -13.21
C PHE A 41 11.98 -4.00 -14.20
N TYR A 42 12.26 -5.21 -13.72
CA TYR A 42 12.49 -6.37 -14.59
C TYR A 42 11.29 -6.78 -15.43
N ARG A 43 10.07 -6.41 -15.02
CA ARG A 43 8.86 -6.64 -15.81
C ARG A 43 8.56 -5.54 -16.83
N GLY A 44 9.43 -4.53 -16.96
CA GLY A 44 9.25 -3.41 -17.89
C GLY A 44 8.04 -2.55 -17.53
N VAL A 45 7.59 -2.56 -16.27
CA VAL A 45 6.46 -1.77 -15.81
C VAL A 45 6.99 -0.44 -15.29
N ASN A 46 6.62 0.67 -15.94
CA ASN A 46 7.01 2.00 -15.47
C ASN A 46 6.56 2.24 -14.03
N PHE A 47 7.47 2.74 -13.19
CA PHE A 47 7.12 3.18 -11.84
C PHE A 47 6.42 4.55 -11.90
N GLY A 48 5.11 4.53 -12.18
CA GLY A 48 4.28 5.73 -12.12
C GLY A 48 4.07 6.18 -10.67
N ALA A 49 4.90 7.08 -10.16
CA ALA A 49 4.80 7.56 -8.78
C ALA A 49 3.41 8.10 -8.44
N ASP A 50 2.77 8.81 -9.38
CA ASP A 50 1.42 9.35 -9.21
C ASP A 50 0.37 8.25 -9.01
N ASN A 51 0.48 7.13 -9.75
CA ASN A 51 -0.41 5.98 -9.59
C ASN A 51 -0.29 5.39 -8.17
N TRP A 52 0.95 5.29 -7.66
CA TRP A 52 1.21 4.80 -6.31
C TRP A 52 0.75 5.78 -5.23
N LEU A 53 0.82 7.09 -5.48
CA LEU A 53 0.30 8.12 -4.57
C LEU A 53 -1.24 8.12 -4.53
N VAL A 54 -1.90 7.93 -5.68
CA VAL A 54 -3.35 7.75 -5.77
C VAL A 54 -3.75 6.46 -5.04
N PHE A 55 -3.05 5.35 -5.30
CA PHE A 55 -3.31 4.09 -4.62
C PHE A 55 -3.15 4.23 -3.09
N LYS A 56 -2.08 4.87 -2.61
CA LYS A 56 -1.89 5.19 -1.19
C LYS A 56 -3.09 5.97 -0.64
N ARG A 57 -3.53 7.03 -1.33
CA ARG A 57 -4.67 7.85 -0.87
C ARG A 57 -5.91 6.98 -0.72
N VAL A 58 -6.28 6.25 -1.77
CA VAL A 58 -7.48 5.39 -1.76
C VAL A 58 -7.37 4.31 -0.70
N ALA A 59 -6.23 3.64 -0.56
CA ALA A 59 -6.04 2.61 0.46
C ALA A 59 -6.21 3.16 1.87
N VAL A 60 -5.57 4.30 2.19
CA VAL A 60 -5.70 4.96 3.50
C VAL A 60 -7.14 5.39 3.76
N ASP A 61 -7.81 6.00 2.77
CA ASP A 61 -9.19 6.43 2.92
C ASP A 61 -10.11 5.21 3.17
N GLN A 62 -9.99 4.14 2.39
CA GLN A 62 -10.83 2.93 2.53
C GLN A 62 -10.67 2.24 3.90
N VAL A 63 -9.43 2.04 4.36
CA VAL A 63 -9.19 1.36 5.65
C VAL A 63 -9.56 2.21 6.88
N THR A 64 -9.73 3.53 6.70
CA THR A 64 -10.09 4.46 7.79
C THR A 64 -11.54 4.91 7.76
N THR A 65 -12.25 4.74 6.64
CA THR A 65 -13.69 5.02 6.52
C THR A 65 -14.57 3.79 6.80
N GLY A 66 -13.99 2.59 6.78
CA GLY A 66 -14.71 1.32 6.98
C GLY A 66 -15.12 0.97 8.42
N PHE A 67 -14.88 1.84 9.42
CA PHE A 67 -15.29 1.61 10.81
C PHE A 67 -16.68 2.18 11.15
N SER A 68 -17.44 2.65 10.16
CA SER A 68 -18.85 3.02 10.35
C SER A 68 -19.76 1.87 9.93
N ASP A 69 -20.11 1.05 10.93
CA ASP A 69 -21.30 0.20 11.03
C ASP A 69 -21.72 -0.63 9.81
N THR A 70 -21.20 -1.86 9.73
CA THR A 70 -21.89 -2.98 9.08
C THR A 70 -22.08 -4.13 10.07
N ASN A 71 -22.98 -3.93 11.01
CA ASN A 71 -23.73 -4.99 11.68
C ASN A 71 -25.08 -4.43 12.15
N SER A 72 -25.97 -4.15 11.20
CA SER A 72 -27.40 -4.03 11.48
C SER A 72 -28.15 -5.04 10.61
N ASP A 73 -28.43 -6.18 11.24
CA ASP A 73 -29.36 -7.20 10.79
C ASP A 73 -30.71 -6.56 10.38
N PRO A 74 -31.29 -6.90 9.22
CA PRO A 74 -32.55 -6.32 8.78
C PRO A 74 -33.74 -7.07 9.39
N LEU A 75 -33.89 -7.09 10.73
CA LEU A 75 -35.09 -7.66 11.37
C LEU A 75 -35.24 -7.31 12.86
N GLN A 76 -35.52 -6.05 13.21
CA GLN A 76 -36.35 -5.80 14.40
C GLN A 76 -37.09 -4.45 14.39
N ASN A 77 -38.42 -4.59 14.31
CA ASN A 77 -39.48 -3.68 14.73
C ASN A 77 -39.12 -2.49 15.62
N GLY A 78 -39.74 -1.34 15.31
CA GLY A 78 -40.38 -0.50 16.34
C GLY A 78 -39.73 0.86 16.61
N MET A 79 -40.14 1.86 15.84
CA MET A 79 -40.43 3.25 16.26
C MET A 79 -39.73 3.76 17.55
N THR A 80 -38.63 4.51 17.40
CA THR A 80 -38.37 5.74 18.17
C THR A 80 -37.35 6.60 17.44
N LYS A 81 -37.68 7.90 17.30
CA LYS A 81 -36.84 8.97 16.74
C LYS A 81 -35.53 9.07 17.52
N THR A 82 -34.39 9.02 16.85
CA THR A 82 -33.11 9.55 17.38
C THR A 82 -32.27 10.07 16.23
N ASP A 83 -31.61 11.20 16.48
CA ASP A 83 -30.89 12.07 15.57
C ASP A 83 -29.92 11.38 14.59
N GLU A 84 -29.71 12.06 13.46
CA GLU A 84 -28.67 11.80 12.47
C GLU A 84 -27.28 11.79 13.15
N ALA A 85 -26.85 10.63 13.66
CA ALA A 85 -25.47 10.41 14.06
C ALA A 85 -24.63 10.27 12.79
N MET A 86 -24.25 11.41 12.22
CA MET A 86 -23.13 11.49 11.28
C MET A 86 -21.95 10.73 11.88
N PRO A 87 -21.35 9.76 11.18
CA PRO A 87 -20.19 9.07 11.70
C PRO A 87 -19.12 10.10 12.00
N ASN A 88 -18.66 10.15 13.25
CA ASN A 88 -17.67 11.13 13.66
C ASN A 88 -16.32 10.76 13.03
N LEU A 89 -16.14 11.21 11.79
CA LEU A 89 -14.94 11.06 10.97
C LEU A 89 -13.69 11.67 11.64
N TYR A 90 -13.89 12.38 12.75
CA TYR A 90 -12.90 13.08 13.57
C TYR A 90 -12.75 12.49 14.98
N SER A 91 -13.11 11.23 15.21
CA SER A 91 -12.66 10.56 16.45
C SER A 91 -11.12 10.49 16.49
N ASP A 92 -10.53 10.66 17.67
CA ASP A 92 -9.08 10.60 17.85
C ASP A 92 -8.49 9.24 17.42
N GLU A 93 -9.26 8.16 17.51
CA GLU A 93 -8.85 6.84 17.04
C GLU A 93 -8.80 6.76 15.50
N ASN A 94 -9.77 7.37 14.80
CA ASN A 94 -9.73 7.49 13.33
C ASN A 94 -8.55 8.35 12.88
N CYS A 95 -8.20 9.40 13.64
CA CYS A 95 -7.05 10.25 13.31
C CYS A 95 -5.72 9.50 13.46
N LEU A 96 -5.57 8.69 14.52
CA LEU A 96 -4.38 7.87 14.76
C LEU A 96 -4.26 6.72 13.75
N ALA A 97 -5.35 6.02 13.44
CA ALA A 97 -5.38 4.98 12.43
C ALA A 97 -4.98 5.55 11.07
N ARG A 98 -5.55 6.70 10.68
CA ARG A 98 -5.24 7.39 9.43
C ARG A 98 -3.78 7.85 9.39
N LEU A 99 -3.23 8.36 10.49
CA LEU A 99 -1.81 8.70 10.59
C LEU A 99 -0.91 7.46 10.43
N GLY A 100 -1.22 6.37 11.12
CA GLY A 100 -0.47 5.12 11.07
C GLY A 100 -0.43 4.52 9.67
N TRP A 101 -1.61 4.37 9.05
CA TRP A 101 -1.73 3.89 7.67
C TRP A 101 -1.04 4.81 6.67
N ASN A 102 -1.15 6.13 6.84
CA ASN A 102 -0.46 7.07 5.96
C ASN A 102 1.06 6.91 6.07
N LYS A 103 1.60 6.77 7.28
CA LYS A 103 3.04 6.51 7.49
C LYS A 103 3.48 5.21 6.85
N LEU A 104 2.77 4.10 7.12
CA LEU A 104 3.10 2.79 6.56
C LEU A 104 3.11 2.82 5.03
N MET A 105 2.02 3.29 4.42
CA MET A 105 1.88 3.35 2.97
C MET A 105 2.89 4.30 2.32
N THR A 106 3.26 5.41 2.99
CA THR A 106 4.33 6.30 2.52
C THR A 106 5.64 5.56 2.41
N VAL A 107 6.00 4.80 3.44
CA VAL A 107 7.26 4.06 3.44
C VAL A 107 7.23 2.97 2.38
N ILE A 108 6.15 2.20 2.26
CA ILE A 108 6.00 1.18 1.21
C ILE A 108 6.26 1.77 -0.18
N VAL A 109 5.57 2.86 -0.54
CA VAL A 109 5.76 3.51 -1.85
C VAL A 109 7.19 4.01 -2.05
N ARG A 110 7.81 4.56 -0.98
CA ARG A 110 9.20 5.02 -1.03
C ARG A 110 10.18 3.88 -1.27
N GLU A 111 10.05 2.76 -0.55
CA GLU A 111 10.94 1.61 -0.70
C GLU A 111 10.76 0.93 -2.06
N MET A 112 9.52 0.84 -2.56
CA MET A 112 9.26 0.38 -3.93
C MET A 112 9.94 1.27 -4.97
N LYS A 113 9.82 2.60 -4.83
CA LYS A 113 10.52 3.55 -5.71
C LYS A 113 12.04 3.37 -5.63
N ARG A 114 12.59 3.21 -4.42
CA ARG A 114 14.02 2.98 -4.20
C ARG A 114 14.50 1.73 -4.92
N GLY A 115 13.80 0.60 -4.73
CA GLY A 115 14.16 -0.67 -5.37
C GLY A 115 14.09 -0.62 -6.89
N PHE A 116 13.09 0.08 -7.44
CA PHE A 116 13.00 0.29 -8.88
C PHE A 116 14.17 1.10 -9.42
N LEU A 117 14.50 2.25 -8.80
CA LEU A 117 15.55 3.15 -9.26
C LEU A 117 16.95 2.55 -9.09
N GLU A 118 17.21 1.87 -7.99
CA GLU A 118 18.50 1.18 -7.77
C GLU A 118 18.75 0.11 -8.82
N GLU A 119 17.71 -0.62 -9.24
CA GLU A 119 17.83 -1.62 -10.30
C GLU A 119 18.11 -0.97 -11.65
N ALA A 120 17.38 0.10 -11.99
CA ALA A 120 17.65 0.86 -13.20
C ALA A 120 19.09 1.39 -13.24
N MET A 121 19.57 1.97 -12.14
CA MET A 121 20.94 2.48 -12.03
C MET A 121 22.00 1.39 -12.13
N ARG A 122 21.74 0.18 -11.61
CA ARG A 122 22.67 -0.95 -11.70
C ARG A 122 22.81 -1.41 -13.15
N ASN A 123 21.70 -1.55 -13.86
CA ASN A 123 21.69 -2.01 -15.25
C ASN A 123 22.36 -0.98 -16.19
N CYS A 124 22.17 0.33 -15.98
CA CYS A 124 22.89 1.35 -16.76
C CYS A 124 24.42 1.26 -16.57
N LYS A 125 24.90 0.94 -15.37
CA LYS A 125 26.34 0.82 -15.09
C LYS A 125 26.96 -0.47 -15.63
N GLU A 126 26.18 -1.53 -15.77
CA GLU A 126 26.63 -2.79 -16.37
C GLU A 126 26.84 -2.64 -17.89
N GLU A 127 26.02 -1.83 -18.56
CA GLU A 127 26.19 -1.48 -19.97
C GLU A 127 27.50 -0.73 -20.22
N ASP A 128 27.81 0.29 -19.40
CA ASP A 128 29.06 1.07 -19.53
C ASP A 128 30.32 0.21 -19.34
N ASN A 129 30.29 -0.74 -18.40
CA ASN A 129 31.42 -1.63 -18.15
C ASN A 129 31.58 -2.68 -19.27
N ASN A 130 30.49 -3.25 -19.80
CA ASN A 130 30.57 -4.21 -20.90
C ASN A 130 31.07 -3.58 -22.21
N VAL A 131 30.79 -2.30 -22.45
CA VAL A 131 31.36 -1.56 -23.59
C VAL A 131 32.87 -1.37 -23.43
N LEU A 132 33.35 -1.14 -22.21
CA LEU A 132 34.78 -0.89 -21.94
C LEU A 132 35.67 -2.14 -22.08
N PHE A 133 35.10 -3.34 -21.90
CA PHE A 133 35.82 -4.61 -22.05
C PHE A 133 35.63 -5.29 -23.42
N SER A 134 34.82 -4.70 -24.31
CA SER A 134 34.54 -5.23 -25.65
C SER A 134 35.20 -4.43 -26.79
N GLY A 135 36.03 -3.43 -26.45
CA GLY A 135 36.75 -2.56 -27.39
C GLY A 135 38.22 -2.90 -27.54
#